data_AF-A0A9E2JF41-F1
#
_entry.id   AF-A0A9E2JF41-F1
#
_cell.length_a   1.000
_cell.length_b   1.000
_cell.length_c   1.000
_cell.angle_alpha   90.00
_cell.angle_beta   90.00
_cell.angle_gamma   90.00
#
_symmetry.space_group_name_H-M   'P 1'
#
loop_
_entity.id
_entity.type
_entity.pdbx_description
1 polymer ?
#
loop_
_entity_poly.entity_id
_entity_poly.type
_entity_poly.pdbx_seq_one_letter_code
_entity_poly.pdbx_strand_id
1 'polypeptide(L)'
;MQKLYEKVTLPNGQRTTVELHVLRSWQDISGAQIYLLMDGSYTYKNKAPIRSADEFSIISDPIQRSAAVTWWGRKGKAMSAKYYEELERQIEALQRVGLPVEASDEPVTELDAVLYRRRPVNDRRKAAFGDPETWSTFGFPKRPDWWGYATVVEIADMRYQLAEAEDCEEAIEAEAEDVSAIDLAEGAGATIASA
;
A
#
# COMPACT_ATOMS: atom_id res chain seq x y z
N MET A 1 33.58 -12.42 7.84
CA MET A 1 32.41 -12.52 6.92
C MET A 1 31.21 -12.03 7.69
N GLN A 2 30.48 -11.03 7.16
CA GLN A 2 29.33 -10.45 7.83
C GLN A 2 28.05 -10.98 7.18
N LYS A 3 27.09 -11.37 8.01
CA LYS A 3 25.75 -11.77 7.58
C LYS A 3 24.81 -10.60 7.83
N LEU A 4 24.04 -10.22 6.81
CA LEU A 4 23.00 -9.21 6.94
C LEU A 4 21.66 -9.87 6.63
N TYR A 5 20.69 -9.70 7.53
CA TYR A 5 19.36 -10.26 7.37
C TYR A 5 18.43 -9.13 6.94
N GLU A 6 17.80 -9.30 5.78
CA GLU A 6 16.85 -8.36 5.24
C GLU A 6 15.47 -9.00 5.14
N LYS A 7 14.45 -8.31 5.64
CA LYS A 7 13.06 -8.72 5.45
C LYS A 7 12.61 -8.22 4.08
N VAL A 8 12.36 -9.13 3.15
CA VAL A 8 11.86 -8.83 1.81
C VAL A 8 10.44 -9.34 1.71
N THR A 9 9.53 -8.49 1.24
CA THR A 9 8.17 -8.91 0.89
C THR A 9 8.16 -9.39 -0.55
N LEU A 10 7.85 -10.67 -0.74
CA LEU A 10 7.71 -11.28 -2.07
C LEU A 10 6.43 -10.75 -2.75
N PRO A 11 6.32 -10.87 -4.09
CA PRO A 11 5.11 -10.43 -4.83
C PRO A 11 3.80 -11.10 -4.38
N ASN A 12 3.88 -12.25 -3.72
CA ASN A 12 2.73 -12.95 -3.14
C ASN A 12 2.36 -12.46 -1.73
N GLY A 13 2.93 -11.34 -1.27
CA GLY A 13 2.72 -10.78 0.08
C GLY A 13 3.48 -11.53 1.19
N GLN A 14 4.18 -12.62 0.86
CA GLN A 14 4.92 -13.40 1.85
C GLN A 14 6.21 -12.67 2.25
N ARG A 15 6.39 -12.48 3.55
CA ARG A 15 7.64 -11.94 4.10
C ARG A 15 8.66 -13.05 4.23
N THR A 16 9.77 -12.90 3.53
CA THR A 16 10.92 -13.78 3.66
C THR A 16 12.09 -13.00 4.26
N THR A 17 12.92 -13.67 5.05
CA THR A 17 14.19 -13.10 5.49
C THR A 17 15.27 -13.59 4.54
N VAL A 18 15.83 -12.67 3.75
CA VAL A 18 16.95 -12.96 2.86
C VAL A 18 18.24 -12.78 3.66
N GLU A 19 19.04 -13.84 3.73
CA GLU A 19 20.41 -13.77 4.23
C GLU A 19 21.32 -13.26 3.12
N LEU A 20 21.97 -12.12 3.37
CA LEU A 20 22.99 -11.53 2.52
C LEU A 20 24.37 -11.80 3.12
N HIS A 21 25.20 -12.48 2.35
CA HIS A 21 26.60 -12.67 2.72
C HIS A 21 27.44 -11.51 2.20
N VAL A 22 27.89 -10.67 3.12
CA VAL A 22 28.65 -9.44 2.83
C VAL A 22 30.15 -9.71 3.00
N LEU A 23 30.91 -9.42 1.95
CA LEU A 23 32.38 -9.43 1.97
C LEU A 23 32.93 -8.16 2.60
N ARG A 24 32.40 -7.01 2.18
CA ARG A 24 32.85 -5.69 2.61
C ARG A 24 31.72 -4.68 2.50
N SER A 25 31.76 -3.64 3.32
CA SER A 25 30.87 -2.48 3.20
C SER A 25 31.67 -1.19 3.32
N TRP A 26 31.14 -0.13 2.74
CA TRP A 26 31.66 1.23 2.85
C TRP A 26 30.51 2.16 3.24
N GLN A 27 30.81 3.11 4.11
CA GLN A 27 29.87 4.09 4.62
C GLN A 27 30.49 5.49 4.54
N ASP A 28 29.70 6.49 4.18
CA ASP A 28 30.10 7.89 4.24
C ASP A 28 29.43 8.62 5.42
N ILE A 29 29.76 9.89 5.58
CA ILE A 29 29.17 10.76 6.61
C ILE A 29 27.71 11.14 6.31
N SER A 30 27.23 10.97 5.08
CA SER A 30 25.83 11.23 4.72
C SER A 30 24.90 10.09 5.15
N GLY A 31 25.48 8.95 5.53
CA GLY A 31 24.74 7.73 5.88
C GLY A 31 24.51 6.81 4.67
N ALA A 32 25.03 7.16 3.49
CA ALA A 32 25.03 6.27 2.35
C ALA A 32 25.92 5.05 2.63
N GLN A 33 25.48 3.88 2.17
CA GLN A 33 26.19 2.62 2.40
C GLN A 33 26.17 1.75 1.14
N ILE A 34 27.34 1.27 0.75
CA ILE A 34 27.52 0.30 -0.33
C ILE A 34 28.06 -1.00 0.24
N TYR A 35 27.51 -2.11 -0.22
CA TYR A 35 27.86 -3.46 0.19
C TYR A 35 28.43 -4.22 -1.00
N LEU A 36 29.55 -4.89 -0.80
CA LEU A 36 30.07 -5.92 -1.70
C LEU A 36 29.62 -7.29 -1.18
N LEU A 37 28.80 -7.97 -1.96
CA LEU A 37 28.30 -9.30 -1.65
C LEU A 37 29.30 -10.39 -2.06
N MET A 38 29.16 -11.60 -1.50
CA MET A 38 30.01 -12.76 -1.81
C MET A 38 30.00 -13.17 -3.29
N ASP A 39 28.92 -12.86 -4.02
CA ASP A 39 28.82 -13.12 -5.46
C ASP A 39 29.56 -12.08 -6.31
N GLY A 40 30.23 -11.12 -5.66
CA GLY A 40 30.98 -10.04 -6.31
C GLY A 40 30.11 -8.90 -6.81
N SER A 41 28.83 -8.83 -6.42
CA SER A 41 27.96 -7.70 -6.75
C SER A 41 28.04 -6.58 -5.72
N TYR A 42 27.92 -5.33 -6.19
CA TYR A 42 27.79 -4.16 -5.33
C TYR A 42 26.31 -3.76 -5.26
N THR A 43 25.79 -3.64 -4.03
CA THR A 43 24.38 -3.33 -3.76
C THR A 43 24.24 -2.37 -2.59
N TYR A 44 23.05 -1.79 -2.41
CA TYR A 44 22.67 -1.18 -1.16
C TYR A 44 22.28 -2.25 -0.12
N LYS A 45 21.93 -1.79 1.09
CA LYS A 45 21.46 -2.65 2.18
C LYS A 45 20.26 -3.51 1.76
N ASN A 46 19.38 -2.97 0.91
CA ASN A 46 18.16 -3.63 0.46
C ASN A 46 18.34 -4.55 -0.76
N LYS A 47 19.58 -4.96 -1.03
CA LYS A 47 19.99 -5.73 -2.22
C LYS A 47 19.74 -5.04 -3.57
N ALA A 48 19.20 -3.81 -3.61
CA ALA A 48 19.06 -3.08 -4.86
C ALA A 48 20.46 -2.77 -5.44
N PRO A 49 20.65 -2.93 -6.76
CA PRO A 49 21.92 -2.60 -7.41
C PRO A 49 22.20 -1.10 -7.28
N ILE A 50 23.48 -0.73 -7.22
CA ILE A 50 23.89 0.68 -7.20
C ILE A 50 23.28 1.42 -8.41
N ARG A 51 22.90 2.70 -8.27
CA ARG A 51 22.26 3.49 -9.35
C ARG A 51 23.28 4.05 -10.32
N SER A 52 24.42 4.50 -9.83
CA SER A 52 25.42 5.21 -10.63
C SER A 52 26.85 4.85 -10.26
N ALA A 53 27.79 5.05 -11.20
CA ALA A 53 29.21 4.83 -10.96
C ALA A 53 29.79 5.80 -9.91
N ASP A 54 29.23 7.00 -9.81
CA ASP A 54 29.75 8.08 -8.97
C ASP A 54 29.61 7.76 -7.47
N GLU A 55 28.68 6.87 -7.12
CA GLU A 55 28.48 6.41 -5.75
C GLU A 55 29.65 5.57 -5.23
N PHE A 56 30.50 5.02 -6.11
CA PHE A 56 31.74 4.36 -5.67
C PHE A 56 32.77 5.34 -5.11
N SER A 57 32.53 6.65 -5.17
CA SER A 57 33.33 7.66 -4.47
C SER A 57 33.43 7.44 -2.95
N ILE A 58 32.45 6.72 -2.37
CA ILE A 58 32.45 6.27 -0.97
C ILE A 58 33.63 5.35 -0.62
N ILE A 59 34.18 4.64 -1.61
CA ILE A 59 35.29 3.71 -1.42
C ILE A 59 36.57 4.53 -1.37
N SER A 60 37.15 4.72 -0.19
CA SER A 60 38.36 5.53 0.01
C SER A 60 39.62 4.95 -0.65
N ASP A 61 39.75 3.62 -0.69
CA ASP A 61 40.86 2.93 -1.35
C ASP A 61 40.76 3.07 -2.89
N PRO A 62 41.72 3.74 -3.56
CA PRO A 62 41.68 3.94 -5.01
C PRO A 62 41.68 2.64 -5.82
N ILE A 63 42.36 1.60 -5.36
CA ILE A 63 42.45 0.31 -6.06
C ILE A 63 41.10 -0.40 -6.02
N GLN A 64 40.47 -0.43 -4.84
CA GLN A 64 39.12 -1.00 -4.68
C GLN A 64 38.08 -0.20 -5.45
N ARG A 65 38.17 1.14 -5.42
CA ARG A 65 37.29 2.02 -6.20
C ARG A 65 37.40 1.73 -7.69
N SER A 66 38.62 1.65 -8.23
CA SER A 66 38.85 1.32 -9.64
C SER A 66 38.29 -0.05 -10.01
N ALA A 67 38.42 -1.05 -9.13
CA ALA A 67 37.83 -2.37 -9.34
C ALA A 67 36.28 -2.31 -9.35
N ALA A 68 35.67 -1.55 -8.44
CA ALA A 68 34.23 -1.36 -8.39
C ALA A 68 33.69 -0.64 -9.64
N VAL A 69 34.38 0.42 -10.09
CA VAL A 69 34.04 1.13 -11.33
C VAL A 69 34.20 0.22 -12.56
N THR A 70 35.22 -0.62 -12.58
CA THR A 70 35.41 -1.61 -13.65
C THR A 70 34.28 -2.65 -13.66
N TRP A 71 33.91 -3.16 -12.49
CA TRP A 71 32.75 -4.05 -12.34
C TRP A 71 31.46 -3.38 -12.82
N TRP A 72 31.27 -2.10 -12.48
CA TRP A 72 30.12 -1.32 -12.89
C TRP A 72 29.98 -1.27 -14.41
N GLY A 73 31.06 -0.95 -15.11
CA GLY A 73 31.09 -0.91 -16.57
C GLY A 73 30.81 -2.27 -17.23
N ARG A 74 31.16 -3.38 -16.58
CA ARG A 74 30.97 -4.74 -17.12
C ARG A 74 29.59 -5.34 -16.83
N LYS A 75 29.08 -5.17 -15.62
CA LYS A 75 27.87 -5.86 -15.13
C LYS A 75 26.91 -4.92 -14.40
N GLY A 76 27.44 -4.04 -13.54
CA GLY A 76 26.63 -3.19 -12.67
C GLY A 76 25.64 -2.31 -13.44
N LYS A 77 26.07 -1.66 -14.52
CA LYS A 77 25.22 -0.78 -15.34
C LYS A 77 24.00 -1.51 -15.91
N ALA A 78 24.19 -2.70 -16.47
CA ALA A 78 23.10 -3.48 -17.07
C ALA A 78 22.13 -4.02 -15.99
N MET A 79 22.66 -4.48 -14.85
CA MET A 79 21.84 -4.90 -13.72
C MET A 79 20.99 -3.76 -13.16
N SER A 80 21.61 -2.59 -12.98
CA SER A 80 20.96 -1.39 -12.46
C SER A 80 19.85 -0.92 -13.39
N ALA A 81 20.15 -0.77 -14.69
CA ALA A 81 19.17 -0.37 -15.68
C ALA A 81 17.93 -1.29 -15.66
N LYS A 82 18.14 -2.61 -15.70
CA LYS A 82 17.03 -3.58 -15.68
C LYS A 82 16.19 -3.49 -14.40
N TYR A 83 16.84 -3.32 -13.24
CA TYR A 83 16.13 -3.23 -11.97
C TYR A 83 15.28 -1.96 -11.87
N TYR A 84 15.86 -0.81 -12.23
CA TYR A 84 15.16 0.47 -12.11
C TYR A 84 14.12 0.70 -13.20
N GLU A 85 14.31 0.16 -14.40
CA GLU A 85 13.27 0.14 -15.43
C GLU A 85 12.05 -0.67 -14.99
N GLU A 86 12.26 -1.84 -14.38
CA GLU A 86 11.17 -2.67 -13.86
C GLU A 86 10.48 -2.01 -12.66
N LEU A 87 11.25 -1.36 -11.78
CA LEU A 87 10.69 -0.59 -10.67
C LEU A 87 9.81 0.57 -11.18
N GLU A 88 10.28 1.32 -12.18
CA GLU A 88 9.53 2.41 -12.79
C GLU A 88 8.24 1.91 -13.46
N ARG A 89 8.31 0.78 -14.18
CA ARG A 89 7.12 0.13 -14.77
C ARG A 89 6.09 -0.28 -13.70
N GLN A 90 6.54 -0.79 -12.56
CA GLN A 90 5.66 -1.15 -11.45
C GLN A 90 5.00 0.09 -10.84
N ILE A 91 5.76 1.16 -10.64
CA ILE A 91 5.24 2.43 -10.15
C ILE A 91 4.20 3.01 -11.11
N GLU A 92 4.49 3.02 -12.42
CA GLU A 92 3.55 3.50 -13.44
C GLU A 92 2.27 2.66 -13.48
N ALA A 93 2.39 1.33 -13.35
CA ALA A 93 1.23 0.43 -13.29
C ALA A 93 0.34 0.74 -12.08
N LEU A 94 0.91 1.00 -10.90
CA LEU A 94 0.16 1.37 -9.69
C LEU A 94 -0.53 2.74 -9.84
N GLN A 95 0.15 3.72 -10.43
CA GLN A 95 -0.42 5.04 -10.69
C GLN A 95 -1.62 5.00 -11.65
N ARG A 96 -1.57 4.13 -12.68
CA ARG A 96 -2.69 3.96 -13.62
C ARG A 96 -3.96 3.40 -12.97
N VAL A 97 -3.81 2.66 -11.87
CA VAL A 97 -4.93 2.10 -11.08
C VAL A 97 -5.39 3.09 -10.00
N GLY A 98 -4.81 4.29 -9.92
CA GLY A 98 -5.16 5.30 -8.92
C GLY A 98 -4.71 4.94 -7.50
N LEU A 99 -3.79 3.98 -7.37
CA LEU A 99 -3.27 3.52 -6.07
C LEU A 99 -2.16 4.46 -5.58
N PRO A 100 -2.18 4.88 -4.30
CA PRO A 100 -1.11 5.67 -3.73
C PRO A 100 0.21 4.87 -3.72
N VAL A 101 1.28 5.50 -4.22
CA VAL A 101 2.64 4.97 -4.23
C VAL A 101 3.29 5.22 -2.88
N GLU A 102 2.76 4.63 -1.81
CA GLU A 102 3.45 4.64 -0.52
C GLU A 102 4.10 3.29 -0.28
N ALA A 103 5.42 3.27 -0.48
CA ALA A 103 6.30 2.19 -0.04
C ALA A 103 6.39 2.23 1.49
N SER A 104 5.37 1.73 2.19
CA SER A 104 5.47 1.55 3.63
C SER A 104 6.05 0.16 3.90
N ASP A 105 7.28 0.11 4.42
CA ASP A 105 7.92 -1.09 4.98
C ASP A 105 7.26 -1.60 6.28
N GLU A 106 6.06 -1.11 6.58
CA GLU A 106 5.37 -1.39 7.84
C GLU A 106 4.69 -2.76 7.84
N PRO A 107 4.62 -3.44 8.99
CA PRO A 107 3.83 -4.66 9.15
C PRO A 107 2.39 -4.46 8.71
N VAL A 108 1.90 -5.39 7.87
CA VAL A 108 0.47 -5.66 7.72
C VAL A 108 -0.04 -5.92 9.14
N THR A 109 -0.91 -5.04 9.62
CA THR A 109 -1.45 -5.09 10.98
C THR A 109 -2.77 -5.86 10.98
N GLU A 110 -3.29 -6.20 12.16
CA GLU A 110 -4.62 -6.80 12.30
C GLU A 110 -5.73 -5.93 11.65
N LEU A 111 -5.47 -4.63 11.48
CA LEU A 111 -6.37 -3.68 10.81
C LEU A 111 -6.47 -3.89 9.29
N ASP A 112 -5.50 -4.56 8.67
CA ASP A 112 -5.54 -4.92 7.25
C ASP A 112 -6.38 -6.19 6.97
N ALA A 113 -6.72 -6.95 8.03
CA ALA A 113 -7.63 -8.10 7.97
C ALA A 113 -9.12 -7.70 8.05
N VAL A 114 -9.39 -6.41 8.28
CA VAL A 114 -10.76 -5.88 8.27
C VAL A 114 -11.36 -6.03 6.87
N LEU A 115 -12.60 -6.50 6.81
CA LEU A 115 -13.31 -6.69 5.57
C LEU A 115 -13.99 -5.38 5.14
N TYR A 116 -14.02 -5.14 3.84
CA TYR A 116 -14.66 -3.98 3.24
C TYR A 116 -15.58 -4.44 2.12
N ARG A 117 -16.70 -3.75 1.95
CA ARG A 117 -17.57 -3.90 0.79
C ARG A 117 -17.31 -2.75 -0.18
N ARG A 118 -17.36 -3.02 -1.49
CA ARG A 118 -17.21 -1.99 -2.53
C ARG A 118 -18.42 -1.90 -3.44
N ARG A 119 -18.67 -0.71 -3.99
CA ARG A 119 -19.62 -0.48 -5.10
C ARG A 119 -19.15 0.66 -6.00
N PRO A 120 -19.57 0.69 -7.27
CA PRO A 120 -19.30 1.83 -8.15
C PRO A 120 -20.05 3.09 -7.70
N VAL A 121 -19.38 4.25 -7.76
CA VAL A 121 -19.94 5.58 -7.40
C VAL A 121 -20.91 6.07 -8.48
N ASN A 122 -20.64 5.77 -9.75
CA ASN A 122 -21.35 6.35 -10.90
C ASN A 122 -22.58 5.56 -11.37
N ASP A 123 -23.01 4.52 -10.65
CA ASP A 123 -24.14 3.74 -11.09
C ASP A 123 -25.47 4.45 -10.75
N ARG A 124 -26.23 4.82 -11.80
CA ARG A 124 -27.52 5.56 -11.68
C ARG A 124 -28.58 4.77 -10.89
N ARG A 125 -28.38 3.47 -10.73
CA ARG A 125 -29.11 2.63 -9.78
C ARG A 125 -28.13 2.36 -8.65
N LYS A 126 -28.44 2.78 -7.42
CA LYS A 126 -27.62 2.55 -6.21
C LYS A 126 -27.18 1.07 -6.19
N ALA A 127 -26.01 0.76 -6.75
CA ALA A 127 -25.56 -0.61 -6.91
C ALA A 127 -25.37 -1.22 -5.51
N ALA A 128 -25.82 -2.46 -5.35
CA ALA A 128 -25.64 -3.18 -4.10
C ALA A 128 -24.14 -3.29 -3.80
N PHE A 129 -23.80 -3.20 -2.52
CA PHE A 129 -22.44 -3.47 -2.07
C PHE A 129 -22.08 -4.92 -2.39
N GLY A 130 -20.89 -5.13 -2.94
CA GLY A 130 -20.36 -6.47 -3.20
C GLY A 130 -19.99 -7.21 -1.91
N ASP A 131 -19.49 -8.44 -2.07
CA ASP A 131 -19.06 -9.27 -0.96
C ASP A 131 -17.95 -8.60 -0.14
N PRO A 132 -17.95 -8.80 1.19
CA PRO A 132 -16.92 -8.26 2.07
C PRO A 132 -15.57 -8.95 1.80
N GLU A 133 -14.58 -8.19 1.35
CA GLU A 133 -13.24 -8.68 1.08
C GLU A 133 -12.17 -7.85 1.79
N THR A 134 -10.98 -8.42 1.98
CA THR A 134 -9.85 -7.69 2.55
C THR A 134 -9.35 -6.61 1.60
N TRP A 135 -8.69 -5.60 2.16
CA TRP A 135 -8.11 -4.49 1.41
C TRP A 135 -7.17 -4.95 0.29
N SER A 136 -6.37 -5.98 0.57
CA SER A 136 -5.45 -6.63 -0.36
C SER A 136 -6.15 -7.25 -1.58
N THR A 137 -7.37 -7.78 -1.40
CA THR A 137 -8.13 -8.41 -2.50
C THR A 137 -8.55 -7.40 -3.55
N PHE A 138 -8.78 -6.14 -3.14
CA PHE A 138 -9.11 -5.04 -4.05
C PHE A 138 -7.90 -4.45 -4.79
N GLY A 139 -6.71 -5.04 -4.62
CA GLY A 139 -5.48 -4.62 -5.31
C GLY A 139 -4.68 -3.55 -4.58
N PHE A 140 -5.06 -3.19 -3.36
CA PHE A 140 -4.31 -2.23 -2.55
C PHE A 140 -3.22 -2.94 -1.74
N PRO A 141 -1.98 -2.42 -1.70
CA PRO A 141 -0.89 -3.08 -0.98
C PRO A 141 -1.00 -2.96 0.55
N LYS A 142 -1.59 -1.88 1.06
CA LYS A 142 -1.82 -1.61 2.49
C LYS A 142 -3.02 -0.69 2.66
N ARG A 143 -3.73 -0.78 3.79
CA ARG A 143 -4.71 0.23 4.17
C ARG A 143 -4.01 1.54 4.58
N PRO A 144 -4.36 2.69 3.97
CA PRO A 144 -3.92 3.99 4.47
C PRO A 144 -4.28 4.20 5.94
N ASP A 145 -3.34 4.72 6.74
CA ASP A 145 -3.50 4.86 8.20
C ASP A 145 -4.63 5.84 8.57
N TRP A 146 -4.87 6.85 7.73
CA TRP A 146 -5.95 7.83 7.92
C TRP A 146 -7.36 7.23 7.75
N TRP A 147 -7.48 6.01 7.22
CA TRP A 147 -8.77 5.34 7.03
C TRP A 147 -9.33 4.73 8.31
N GLY A 148 -8.51 4.50 9.36
CA GLY A 148 -9.05 4.06 10.66
C GLY A 148 -10.10 5.01 11.26
N TYR A 149 -10.24 6.22 10.70
CA TYR A 149 -11.17 7.26 11.14
C TYR A 149 -12.38 7.46 10.19
N ALA A 150 -12.47 6.74 9.05
CA ALA A 150 -13.50 6.98 8.03
C ALA A 150 -14.34 5.72 7.75
N THR A 151 -15.66 5.81 7.94
CA THR A 151 -16.61 4.70 7.71
C THR A 151 -16.82 4.39 6.22
N VAL A 152 -16.73 5.42 5.36
CA VAL A 152 -16.90 5.34 3.91
C VAL A 152 -15.81 6.16 3.24
N VAL A 153 -15.18 5.60 2.22
CA VAL A 153 -14.17 6.29 1.41
C VAL A 153 -14.46 6.06 -0.07
N GLU A 154 -14.29 7.10 -0.87
CA GLU A 154 -14.37 7.04 -2.32
C GLU A 154 -12.98 7.16 -2.92
N ILE A 155 -12.59 6.15 -3.70
CA ILE A 155 -11.31 6.11 -4.42
C ILE A 155 -11.64 5.83 -5.88
N ALA A 156 -11.25 6.77 -6.76
CA ALA A 156 -11.56 6.74 -8.17
C ALA A 156 -13.08 6.61 -8.44
N ASP A 157 -13.52 5.54 -9.09
CA ASP A 157 -14.91 5.24 -9.44
C ASP A 157 -15.60 4.31 -8.43
N MET A 158 -14.95 3.96 -7.32
CA MET A 158 -15.42 3.00 -6.34
C MET A 158 -15.56 3.61 -4.95
N ARG A 159 -16.67 3.26 -4.28
CA ARG A 159 -16.95 3.56 -2.88
C ARG A 159 -16.72 2.30 -2.05
N TYR A 160 -15.94 2.43 -0.98
CA TYR A 160 -15.57 1.37 -0.05
C TYR A 160 -16.15 1.68 1.33
N GLN A 161 -16.78 0.70 1.96
CA GLN A 161 -17.35 0.80 3.31
C GLN A 161 -16.79 -0.33 4.18
N LEU A 162 -16.49 -0.01 5.42
CA LEU A 162 -16.01 -0.99 6.40
C LEU A 162 -17.14 -1.96 6.74
N ALA A 163 -16.89 -3.26 6.63
CA ALA A 163 -17.86 -4.29 6.99
C ALA A 163 -17.79 -4.52 8.51
N GLU A 164 -18.42 -3.63 9.27
CA GLU A 164 -18.71 -3.87 10.69
C GLU A 164 -20.09 -4.52 10.85
N ALA A 165 -20.18 -5.38 11.87
CA ALA A 165 -21.18 -6.40 12.12
C ALA A 165 -22.63 -5.93 11.93
N GLU A 166 -23.46 -6.82 11.38
CA GLU A 166 -24.92 -6.75 11.24
C GLU A 166 -25.64 -5.68 12.11
N ASP A 167 -26.55 -4.91 11.50
CA ASP A 167 -27.66 -4.19 12.16
C ASP A 167 -27.50 -2.72 12.62
N CYS A 168 -27.05 -1.77 11.78
CA CYS A 168 -27.27 -0.34 12.08
C CYS A 168 -27.79 0.56 10.95
N GLU A 169 -27.74 0.17 9.67
CA GLU A 169 -28.34 1.00 8.59
C GLU A 169 -29.82 0.68 8.31
N GLU A 170 -30.28 -0.57 8.53
CA GLU A 170 -31.72 -0.89 8.42
C GLU A 170 -32.57 -0.23 9.52
N ALA A 171 -31.99 0.10 10.68
CA ALA A 171 -32.70 0.80 11.75
C ALA A 171 -32.93 2.30 11.45
N ILE A 172 -32.15 2.92 10.54
CA ILE A 172 -32.31 4.36 10.22
C ILE A 172 -33.22 4.56 9.01
N GLU A 173 -33.23 3.65 8.02
CA GLU A 173 -34.20 3.72 6.91
C GLU A 173 -35.58 3.15 7.27
N ALA A 174 -35.68 2.15 8.17
CA ALA A 174 -36.98 1.65 8.63
C ALA A 174 -37.71 2.61 9.60
N GLU A 175 -37.00 3.37 10.44
CA GLU A 175 -37.62 4.42 11.28
C GLU A 175 -37.89 5.73 10.51
N ALA A 176 -37.28 5.96 9.35
CA ALA A 176 -37.59 7.14 8.52
C ALA A 176 -38.83 6.94 7.64
N GLU A 177 -39.16 5.71 7.23
CA GLU A 177 -40.37 5.45 6.45
C GLU A 177 -41.63 5.27 7.31
N ASP A 178 -41.54 4.74 8.54
CA ASP A 178 -42.72 4.51 9.42
C ASP A 178 -43.22 5.79 10.16
N VAL A 179 -42.41 6.85 10.24
CA VAL A 179 -42.85 8.15 10.80
C VAL A 179 -43.39 9.09 9.71
N SER A 180 -43.28 8.72 8.43
CA SER A 180 -43.78 9.52 7.30
C SER A 180 -45.21 9.15 6.85
N ALA A 181 -45.78 8.07 7.38
CA ALA A 181 -47.08 7.55 6.97
C ALA A 181 -48.23 7.76 7.97
N ILE A 182 -47.99 8.37 9.14
CA ILE A 182 -49.02 8.51 10.20
C ILE A 182 -49.51 9.94 10.47
N ASP A 183 -48.93 10.99 9.86
CA ASP A 183 -49.33 12.38 10.20
C ASP A 183 -49.70 13.27 9.00
N LEU A 184 -50.58 12.76 8.14
CA LEU A 184 -51.28 13.58 7.12
C LEU A 184 -52.72 13.12 6.84
N ALA A 185 -53.42 12.64 7.87
CA ALA A 185 -54.88 12.51 7.87
C ALA A 185 -55.46 12.88 9.24
N GLU A 186 -56.50 13.71 9.23
CA GLU A 186 -57.37 14.08 10.36
C GLU A 186 -56.91 15.18 11.33
N GLY A 187 -56.71 16.37 10.76
CA GLY A 187 -57.06 17.61 11.45
C GLY A 187 -58.58 17.78 11.58
N ALA A 188 -59.04 17.88 12.83
CA ALA A 188 -60.24 18.60 13.30
C ALA A 188 -61.62 17.92 13.18
N GLY A 189 -61.92 17.06 14.15
CA GLY A 189 -63.28 16.66 14.52
C GLY A 189 -63.45 16.52 16.04
N ALA A 190 -63.33 17.62 16.79
CA ALA A 190 -63.61 17.64 18.23
C ALA A 190 -65.01 18.20 18.50
N THR A 191 -65.96 17.31 18.78
CA THR A 191 -67.25 17.59 19.40
C THR A 191 -67.06 17.83 20.90
N ILE A 192 -67.59 18.95 21.42
CA ILE A 192 -67.93 19.06 22.84
C ILE A 192 -69.38 19.56 22.92
N ALA A 193 -70.25 18.67 23.38
CA ALA A 193 -71.56 19.00 23.89
C ALA A 193 -71.47 19.17 25.42
N SER A 194 -71.96 20.29 25.95
CA SER A 194 -72.74 20.37 27.21
C SER A 194 -73.05 21.82 27.54
N ALA A 195 -74.31 22.23 27.31
CA ALA A 195 -75.19 22.93 28.24
C ALA A 195 -76.59 22.99 27.62
#